data_AF-A0A2H3J8I1-F1
#
_entry.id   AF-A0A2H3J8I1-F1
#
_cell.length_a   1.000
_cell.length_b   1.000
_cell.length_c   1.000
_cell.angle_alpha   90.00
_cell.angle_beta   90.00
_cell.angle_gamma   90.00
#
_symmetry.space_group_name_H-M   'P 1'
#
loop_
_entity.id
_entity.type
_entity.pdbx_description
1 polymer ?
#
loop_
_entity_poly.entity_id
_entity_poly.type
_entity_poly.pdbx_seq_one_letter_code
_entity_poly.pdbx_strand_id
1 'polypeptide(L)'
;MSSQPGPSHVPLAAQVGGHPGVMTTQDGFLLVKPSLPKETAFYTSISQEPHLLILQDYVPKFYGTLRLEGKVASEEVALNEPDAIRPVEGHIVLENLTYTFLKPNILDVKLGTVLYDEDATPEKRARMEKTARETTTSETGIRLTGFQVYDLVADKPIVTPKGYGKSIKAAELPEGIARFFPLASSATPAESTSDSIGTGLPKDILLPLLSDLRLEIQELHDVLARLDVRMVGASLLILYEADWDQDEDEEEEDEEDGKKPIGPPSIVKLIDFAHSKLALGEGPDEGVLLGLRTFIGLLDGRIEQVKAA
;
A
#
# COMPACT_ATOMS: atom_id res chain seq x y z
N MET A 1 -13.87 -16.72 -37.72
CA MET A 1 -12.75 -16.57 -36.77
C MET A 1 -13.30 -15.85 -35.57
N SER A 2 -13.48 -16.57 -34.46
CA SER A 2 -14.02 -16.00 -33.23
C SER A 2 -13.01 -14.99 -32.70
N SER A 3 -13.36 -13.71 -32.68
CA SER A 3 -12.59 -12.69 -31.98
C SER A 3 -12.58 -13.07 -30.50
N GLN A 4 -11.43 -13.50 -29.98
CA GLN A 4 -11.27 -13.61 -28.54
C GLN A 4 -11.55 -12.23 -27.94
N PRO A 5 -12.40 -12.11 -26.90
CA PRO A 5 -12.53 -10.86 -26.18
C PRO A 5 -11.15 -10.51 -25.62
N GLY A 6 -10.68 -9.29 -25.88
CA GLY A 6 -9.45 -8.79 -25.27
C GLY A 6 -9.54 -8.88 -23.73
N PRO A 7 -8.42 -8.89 -23.02
CA PRO A 7 -8.42 -9.01 -21.57
C PRO A 7 -9.35 -7.96 -20.96
N SER A 8 -10.39 -8.43 -20.27
CA SER A 8 -11.32 -7.55 -19.57
C SER A 8 -10.67 -7.13 -18.24
N HIS A 9 -10.69 -5.83 -17.97
CA HIS A 9 -10.13 -5.24 -16.75
C HIS A 9 -11.26 -4.62 -15.94
N VAL A 10 -11.24 -4.79 -14.62
CA VAL A 10 -12.23 -4.23 -13.69
C VAL A 10 -11.56 -3.29 -12.67
N PRO A 11 -12.27 -2.28 -12.12
CA PRO A 11 -11.70 -1.42 -11.08
C PRO A 11 -11.30 -2.21 -9.82
N LEU A 12 -10.21 -1.79 -9.16
CA LEU A 12 -9.80 -2.39 -7.88
C LEU A 12 -10.75 -1.97 -6.76
N ALA A 13 -11.42 -2.93 -6.13
CA ALA A 13 -12.45 -2.66 -5.12
C ALA A 13 -11.90 -2.07 -3.81
N ALA A 14 -10.72 -2.50 -3.37
CA ALA A 14 -10.15 -2.19 -2.05
C ALA A 14 -9.03 -1.12 -2.08
N GLN A 15 -9.17 -0.09 -2.94
CA GLN A 15 -8.13 0.93 -3.07
C GLN A 15 -8.24 2.02 -1.98
N VAL A 16 -7.39 1.95 -0.95
CA VAL A 16 -7.31 2.97 0.12
C VAL A 16 -6.32 4.11 -0.19
N GLY A 17 -5.44 3.92 -1.18
CA GLY A 17 -4.27 4.75 -1.47
C GLY A 17 -3.86 4.75 -2.94
N GLY A 18 -2.77 5.45 -3.29
CA GLY A 18 -2.23 5.48 -4.67
C GLY A 18 -2.97 6.33 -5.71
N HIS A 19 -2.59 6.15 -6.98
CA HIS A 19 -3.06 6.91 -8.16
C HIS A 19 -4.42 6.38 -8.68
N PRO A 20 -5.33 7.25 -9.19
CA PRO A 20 -6.55 6.80 -9.84
C PRO A 20 -6.26 5.94 -11.09
N GLY A 21 -7.22 5.06 -11.44
CA GLY A 21 -7.14 4.25 -12.66
C GLY A 21 -6.43 2.91 -12.51
N VAL A 22 -6.19 2.45 -11.27
CA VAL A 22 -5.74 1.08 -11.00
C VAL A 22 -6.84 0.10 -11.35
N MET A 23 -6.51 -0.87 -12.18
CA MET A 23 -7.41 -1.94 -12.59
C MET A 23 -6.86 -3.29 -12.15
N THR A 24 -7.72 -4.30 -12.06
CA THR A 24 -7.35 -5.70 -11.89
C THR A 24 -7.83 -6.52 -13.08
N THR A 25 -7.15 -7.62 -13.37
CA THR A 25 -7.63 -8.65 -14.30
C THR A 25 -8.93 -9.27 -13.80
N GLN A 26 -9.70 -9.88 -14.70
CA GLN A 26 -10.99 -10.50 -14.38
C GLN A 26 -10.90 -11.60 -13.32
N ASP A 27 -9.80 -12.36 -13.33
CA ASP A 27 -9.49 -13.37 -12.31
C ASP A 27 -8.98 -12.77 -10.99
N GLY A 28 -8.74 -11.45 -10.93
CA GLY A 28 -8.27 -10.75 -9.75
C GLY A 28 -6.77 -10.87 -9.47
N PHE A 29 -6.03 -11.66 -10.24
CA PHE A 29 -4.65 -12.06 -9.90
C PHE A 29 -3.61 -10.95 -10.15
N LEU A 30 -3.82 -10.14 -11.19
CA LEU A 30 -2.87 -9.11 -11.61
C LEU A 30 -3.48 -7.72 -11.53
N LEU A 31 -2.64 -6.78 -11.11
CA LEU A 31 -2.94 -5.37 -11.05
C LEU A 31 -2.31 -4.66 -12.24
N VAL A 32 -3.12 -3.90 -12.97
CA VAL A 32 -2.70 -3.07 -14.11
C VAL A 32 -2.78 -1.61 -13.68
N LYS A 33 -1.62 -0.96 -13.59
CA LYS A 33 -1.50 0.42 -13.11
C LYS A 33 -0.96 1.34 -14.20
N PRO A 34 -1.66 2.45 -14.54
CA PRO A 34 -1.08 3.53 -15.32
C PRO A 34 0.19 4.04 -14.61
N SER A 35 1.31 4.13 -15.33
CA SER A 35 2.61 4.37 -14.73
C SER A 35 3.39 5.44 -15.49
N LEU A 36 4.17 6.22 -14.74
CA LEU A 36 5.15 7.12 -15.34
C LEU A 36 6.38 6.33 -15.79
N PRO A 37 7.13 6.80 -16.81
CA PRO A 37 8.37 6.16 -17.26
C PRO A 37 9.36 5.93 -16.12
N LYS A 38 9.42 6.84 -15.14
CA LYS A 38 10.28 6.72 -13.95
C LYS A 38 9.92 5.51 -13.09
N GLU A 39 8.63 5.25 -12.88
CA GLU A 39 8.17 4.09 -12.09
C GLU A 39 8.53 2.77 -12.78
N THR A 40 8.28 2.70 -14.10
CA THR A 40 8.65 1.54 -14.91
C THR A 40 10.15 1.28 -14.84
N ALA A 41 10.97 2.33 -14.98
CA ALA A 41 12.43 2.23 -14.90
C ALA A 41 12.90 1.75 -13.53
N PHE A 42 12.25 2.19 -12.44
CA PHE A 42 12.59 1.76 -11.09
C PHE A 42 12.31 0.27 -10.86
N TYR A 43 11.11 -0.22 -11.21
CA TYR A 43 10.80 -1.65 -11.15
C TYR A 43 11.73 -2.50 -12.03
N THR A 44 12.07 -2.00 -13.21
CA THR A 44 13.04 -2.66 -14.11
C THR A 44 14.42 -2.75 -13.47
N SER A 45 14.87 -1.68 -12.80
CA SER A 45 16.16 -1.63 -12.12
C SER A 45 16.23 -2.64 -10.97
N ILE A 46 15.16 -2.76 -10.16
CA ILE A 46 15.08 -3.79 -9.09
C ILE A 46 15.25 -5.22 -9.66
N SER A 47 14.79 -5.44 -10.90
CA SER A 47 14.85 -6.77 -11.54
C SER A 47 16.19 -7.08 -12.21
N GLN A 48 17.00 -6.06 -12.50
CA GLN A 48 18.21 -6.18 -13.33
C GLN A 48 19.50 -5.88 -12.57
N GLU A 49 19.45 -5.00 -11.57
CA GLU A 49 20.62 -4.55 -10.83
C GLU A 49 20.91 -5.49 -9.64
N PRO A 50 22.08 -6.17 -9.60
CA PRO A 50 22.38 -7.16 -8.57
C PRO A 50 22.27 -6.63 -7.13
N HIS A 51 22.60 -5.36 -6.92
CA HIS A 51 22.56 -4.71 -5.61
C HIS A 51 21.13 -4.36 -5.16
N LEU A 52 20.15 -4.33 -6.07
CA LEU A 52 18.73 -4.06 -5.77
C LEU A 52 17.87 -5.32 -5.73
N LEU A 53 18.39 -6.50 -6.12
CA LEU A 53 17.64 -7.75 -6.10
C LEU A 53 17.02 -8.04 -4.72
N ILE A 54 17.69 -7.63 -3.65
CA ILE A 54 17.20 -7.76 -2.28
C ILE A 54 15.87 -7.00 -2.02
N LEU A 55 15.54 -6.00 -2.83
CA LEU A 55 14.26 -5.29 -2.73
C LEU A 55 13.09 -6.06 -3.36
N GLN A 56 13.34 -7.12 -4.14
CA GLN A 56 12.26 -7.88 -4.79
C GLN A 56 11.27 -8.46 -3.77
N ASP A 57 11.77 -8.85 -2.59
CA ASP A 57 10.93 -9.38 -1.52
C ASP A 57 10.10 -8.28 -0.82
N TYR A 58 10.42 -7.01 -1.05
CA TYR A 58 9.77 -5.87 -0.40
C TYR A 58 8.97 -4.99 -1.36
N VAL A 59 8.79 -5.39 -2.61
CA VAL A 59 7.94 -4.69 -3.61
C VAL A 59 6.95 -5.68 -4.23
N PRO A 60 5.82 -5.21 -4.79
CA PRO A 60 4.94 -6.08 -5.57
C PRO A 60 5.71 -6.70 -6.73
N LYS A 61 5.50 -7.99 -7.01
CA LYS A 61 6.16 -8.64 -8.13
C LYS A 61 5.82 -7.94 -9.44
N PHE A 62 6.84 -7.55 -10.19
CA PHE A 62 6.72 -6.86 -11.48
C PHE A 62 6.72 -7.88 -12.63
N TYR A 63 5.62 -7.90 -13.40
CA TYR A 63 5.44 -8.83 -14.52
C TYR A 63 5.79 -8.21 -15.88
N GLY A 64 6.01 -6.90 -15.93
CA GLY A 64 6.37 -6.17 -17.14
C GLY A 64 5.43 -5.01 -17.44
N THR A 65 5.48 -4.53 -18.68
CA THR A 65 4.72 -3.36 -19.14
C THR A 65 3.67 -3.75 -20.18
N LEU A 66 2.51 -3.10 -20.13
CA LEU A 66 1.52 -3.12 -21.19
C LEU A 66 1.50 -1.77 -21.90
N ARG A 67 1.47 -1.82 -23.24
CA ARG A 67 1.17 -0.65 -24.09
C ARG A 67 -0.22 -0.84 -24.66
N LEU A 68 -1.11 0.09 -24.37
CA LEU A 68 -2.42 0.17 -25.02
C LEU A 68 -2.22 0.72 -26.44
N GLU A 69 -1.76 -0.11 -27.36
CA GLU A 69 -1.78 0.24 -28.79
C GLU A 69 -3.25 0.17 -29.26
N GLY A 70 -3.86 1.31 -29.62
CA GLY A 70 -5.15 1.31 -30.34
C GLY A 70 -6.30 2.15 -29.78
N LYS A 71 -6.11 3.12 -28.88
CA LYS A 71 -7.16 4.12 -28.66
C LYS A 71 -7.19 5.08 -29.85
N VAL A 72 -8.22 4.98 -30.69
CA VAL A 72 -8.60 6.06 -31.63
C VAL A 72 -8.89 7.28 -30.76
N ALA A 73 -8.18 8.39 -31.00
CA ALA A 73 -8.46 9.65 -30.33
C ALA A 73 -9.97 9.94 -30.42
N SER A 74 -10.58 10.48 -29.36
CA SER A 74 -11.95 10.98 -29.46
C SER A 74 -12.05 11.94 -30.65
N GLU A 75 -13.15 11.91 -31.40
CA GLU A 75 -13.32 12.68 -32.64
C GLU A 75 -12.99 14.18 -32.46
N GLU A 76 -13.26 14.75 -31.28
CA GLU A 76 -12.90 16.14 -30.93
C GLU A 76 -11.39 16.42 -30.87
N VAL A 77 -10.55 15.44 -30.54
CA VAL A 77 -9.09 15.58 -30.45
C VAL A 77 -8.44 15.35 -31.81
N ALA A 78 -8.98 14.43 -32.61
CA ALA A 78 -8.52 14.16 -33.97
C ALA A 78 -8.73 15.36 -34.93
N LEU A 79 -9.75 16.18 -34.67
CA LEU A 79 -10.07 17.36 -35.51
C LEU A 79 -9.16 18.57 -35.27
N ASN A 80 -8.48 18.65 -34.11
CA ASN A 80 -7.71 19.84 -33.74
C ASN A 80 -6.17 19.66 -33.83
N GLU A 81 -5.64 18.43 -33.69
CA GLU A 81 -4.19 18.19 -33.78
C GLU A 81 -3.86 16.79 -34.38
N PRO A 82 -3.86 16.63 -35.71
CA PRO A 82 -3.64 15.33 -36.37
C PRO A 82 -2.22 14.74 -36.16
N ASP A 83 -1.25 15.53 -35.70
CA ASP A 83 0.15 15.13 -35.46
C ASP A 83 0.58 15.19 -33.99
N ALA A 84 -0.33 15.44 -33.04
CA ALA A 84 0.01 15.38 -31.62
C ALA A 84 0.10 13.92 -31.16
N ILE A 85 1.27 13.30 -31.37
CA ILE A 85 1.65 12.04 -30.72
C ILE A 85 1.74 12.33 -29.21
N ARG A 86 0.63 12.18 -28.50
CA ARG A 86 0.64 12.11 -27.04
C ARG A 86 1.27 10.76 -26.68
N PRO A 87 2.30 10.72 -25.82
CA PRO A 87 2.81 9.46 -25.31
C PRO A 87 1.64 8.66 -24.76
N VAL A 88 1.40 7.46 -25.29
CA VAL A 88 0.45 6.54 -24.67
C VAL A 88 0.96 6.25 -23.27
N GLU A 89 0.15 6.51 -22.24
CA GLU A 89 0.53 6.19 -20.87
C GLU A 89 0.84 4.68 -20.78
N GLY A 90 2.10 4.38 -20.46
CA GLY A 90 2.54 3.00 -20.25
C GLY A 90 1.90 2.46 -18.98
N HIS A 91 1.47 1.20 -19.01
CA HIS A 91 0.95 0.53 -17.82
C HIS A 91 2.01 -0.45 -17.34
N ILE A 92 2.13 -0.59 -16.02
CA ILE A 92 2.86 -1.71 -15.41
C ILE A 92 1.87 -2.78 -14.96
N VAL A 93 2.32 -4.02 -15.04
CA VAL A 93 1.61 -5.20 -14.52
C VAL A 93 2.31 -5.64 -13.25
N LEU A 94 1.57 -5.64 -12.16
CA LEU A 94 2.02 -5.98 -10.82
C LEU A 94 1.21 -7.14 -10.25
N GLU A 95 1.76 -7.82 -9.28
CA GLU A 95 1.01 -8.68 -8.37
C GLU A 95 -0.10 -7.91 -7.67
N ASN A 96 -1.29 -8.50 -7.58
CA ASN A 96 -2.36 -7.97 -6.76
C ASN A 96 -2.24 -8.46 -5.31
N LEU A 97 -1.70 -7.61 -4.43
CA LEU A 97 -1.46 -7.95 -3.01
C LEU A 97 -2.74 -8.21 -2.21
N THR A 98 -3.91 -7.76 -2.66
CA THR A 98 -5.18 -8.03 -1.97
C THR A 98 -5.83 -9.33 -2.42
N TYR A 99 -5.26 -10.03 -3.41
CA TYR A 99 -5.91 -11.17 -4.05
C TYR A 99 -6.13 -12.34 -3.09
N THR A 100 -5.12 -12.61 -2.25
CA THR A 100 -5.06 -13.73 -1.29
C THR A 100 -5.81 -13.46 0.02
N PHE A 101 -6.43 -12.29 0.16
CA PHE A 101 -7.21 -11.91 1.34
C PHE A 101 -8.70 -11.93 1.02
N LEU A 102 -9.50 -12.42 1.96
CA LEU A 102 -10.96 -12.42 1.89
C LEU A 102 -11.51 -11.11 2.44
N LYS A 103 -11.06 -10.70 3.64
CA LYS A 103 -11.53 -9.49 4.33
C LYS A 103 -10.33 -8.62 4.70
N PRO A 104 -9.61 -8.06 3.70
CA PRO A 104 -8.34 -7.37 3.95
C PRO A 104 -8.51 -6.09 4.76
N ASN A 105 -7.74 -5.98 5.83
CA ASN A 105 -7.39 -4.71 6.45
C ASN A 105 -6.20 -4.14 5.67
N ILE A 106 -6.23 -2.86 5.28
CA ILE A 106 -5.22 -2.26 4.42
C ILE A 106 -4.81 -0.89 4.96
N LEU A 107 -3.51 -0.65 5.13
CA LEU A 107 -2.94 0.64 5.50
C LEU A 107 -1.88 1.07 4.49
N ASP A 108 -2.06 2.28 3.95
CA ASP A 108 -1.06 2.99 3.16
C ASP A 108 -0.39 4.04 4.07
N VAL A 109 0.92 3.89 4.30
CA VAL A 109 1.76 4.85 5.04
C VAL A 109 2.72 5.50 4.08
N LYS A 110 2.51 6.78 3.75
CA LYS A 110 3.49 7.53 2.96
C LYS A 110 4.77 7.71 3.76
N LEU A 111 5.91 7.45 3.12
CA LEU A 111 7.24 7.53 3.70
C LEU A 111 8.01 8.77 3.23
N GLY A 112 9.01 9.16 4.02
CA GLY A 112 9.95 10.23 3.70
C GLY A 112 9.59 11.57 4.36
N THR A 113 10.60 12.42 4.55
CA THR A 113 10.44 13.80 5.05
C THR A 113 10.30 14.81 3.89
N VAL A 114 10.69 14.42 2.68
CA VAL A 114 10.65 15.24 1.46
C VAL A 114 9.58 14.71 0.51
N LEU A 115 8.68 15.60 0.08
CA LEU A 115 7.50 15.25 -0.75
C LEU A 115 7.60 15.74 -2.20
N TYR A 116 8.76 16.21 -2.63
CA TYR A 116 9.00 16.71 -3.99
C TYR A 116 10.28 16.13 -4.57
N ASP A 117 10.29 15.95 -5.89
CA ASP A 117 11.46 15.53 -6.65
C ASP A 117 12.25 16.75 -7.18
N GLU A 118 13.44 16.48 -7.73
CA GLU A 118 14.34 17.51 -8.29
C GLU A 118 13.71 18.28 -9.47
N ASP A 119 12.80 17.63 -10.19
CA ASP A 119 12.07 18.23 -11.32
C ASP A 119 10.86 19.09 -10.87
N ALA A 120 10.62 19.24 -9.56
CA ALA A 120 9.50 20.01 -9.07
C ALA A 120 9.69 21.52 -9.33
N THR A 121 8.67 22.15 -9.92
CA THR A 121 8.65 23.62 -10.05
C THR A 121 8.71 24.29 -8.67
N PRO A 122 9.18 25.56 -8.58
CA PRO A 122 9.22 26.30 -7.32
C PRO A 122 7.87 26.32 -6.58
N GLU A 123 6.76 26.43 -7.32
CA GLU A 123 5.41 26.43 -6.77
C GLU A 123 5.02 25.04 -6.24
N LYS A 124 5.31 23.96 -7.00
CA LYS A 124 5.08 22.57 -6.56
C LYS A 124 5.89 22.28 -5.29
N ARG A 125 7.16 22.68 -5.26
CA ARG A 125 8.05 22.53 -4.12
C ARG A 125 7.51 23.26 -2.88
N ALA A 126 7.18 24.55 -2.99
CA ALA A 126 6.63 25.32 -1.88
C ALA A 126 5.35 24.70 -1.30
N ARG A 127 4.46 24.19 -2.17
CA ARG A 127 3.24 23.47 -1.77
C ARG A 127 3.55 22.16 -1.04
N MET A 128 4.50 21.38 -1.54
CA MET A 128 4.91 20.10 -0.93
C MET A 128 5.59 20.32 0.42
N GLU A 129 6.47 21.32 0.54
CA GLU A 129 7.09 21.71 1.80
C GLU A 129 6.06 22.19 2.82
N LYS A 130 5.09 23.00 2.40
CA LYS A 130 3.96 23.39 3.26
C LYS A 130 3.19 22.17 3.76
N THR A 131 2.87 21.24 2.85
CA THR A 131 2.18 19.99 3.19
C THR A 131 2.98 19.15 4.19
N ALA A 132 4.30 19.05 4.01
CA ALA A 132 5.15 18.29 4.92
C ALA A 132 5.18 18.89 6.34
N ARG A 133 5.17 20.22 6.45
CA ARG A 133 5.13 20.95 7.73
C ARG A 133 3.77 20.89 8.44
N GLU A 134 2.68 20.87 7.68
CA GLU A 134 1.31 20.88 8.24
C GLU A 134 0.81 19.48 8.64
N THR A 135 1.54 18.44 8.25
CA THR A 135 1.25 17.03 8.56
C THR A 135 2.38 16.40 9.36
N THR A 136 2.24 15.14 9.73
CA THR A 136 3.26 14.38 10.49
C THR A 136 4.56 14.13 9.72
N THR A 137 4.54 14.32 8.39
CA THR A 137 5.64 13.98 7.47
C THR A 137 6.99 14.60 7.87
N SER A 138 7.04 15.91 8.14
CA SER A 138 8.31 16.59 8.41
C SER A 138 8.96 16.17 9.73
N GLU A 139 8.16 15.89 10.75
CA GLU A 139 8.62 15.52 12.09
C GLU A 139 8.96 14.03 12.20
N THR A 140 8.17 13.18 11.54
CA THR A 140 8.19 11.73 11.80
C THR A 140 8.57 10.89 10.58
N GLY A 141 8.71 11.50 9.40
CA GLY A 141 8.98 10.75 8.16
C GLY A 141 7.82 9.87 7.69
N ILE A 142 6.65 9.89 8.35
CA ILE A 142 5.46 9.16 7.92
C ILE A 142 4.21 10.03 7.84
N ARG A 143 3.23 9.57 7.06
CA ARG A 143 1.84 10.01 7.13
C ARG A 143 0.90 8.87 6.79
N LEU A 144 -0.08 8.61 7.66
CA LEU A 144 -1.13 7.60 7.42
C LEU A 144 -2.05 8.09 6.29
N THR A 145 -1.79 7.68 5.05
CA THR A 145 -2.42 8.26 3.86
C THR A 145 -3.85 7.81 3.65
N GLY A 146 -4.26 6.71 4.26
CA GLY A 146 -5.58 6.13 4.24
C GLY A 146 -5.51 4.69 4.68
N PHE A 147 -6.56 4.19 5.31
CA PHE A 147 -6.65 2.78 5.65
C PHE A 147 -8.09 2.32 5.72
N GLN A 148 -8.29 1.01 5.64
CA GLN A 148 -9.56 0.36 5.92
C GLN A 148 -9.35 -0.73 6.96
N VAL A 149 -10.34 -0.90 7.83
CA VAL A 149 -10.46 -2.04 8.73
C VAL A 149 -11.79 -2.71 8.46
N TYR A 150 -11.80 -4.03 8.31
CA TYR A 150 -13.01 -4.79 8.05
C TYR A 150 -13.80 -5.00 9.34
N ASP A 151 -15.11 -4.76 9.27
CA ASP A 151 -16.06 -5.06 10.34
C ASP A 151 -16.74 -6.39 10.01
N LEU A 152 -16.44 -7.43 10.79
CA LEU A 152 -16.97 -8.78 10.61
C LEU A 152 -18.47 -8.88 10.94
N VAL A 153 -18.99 -8.00 11.80
CA VAL A 153 -20.41 -8.01 12.18
C VAL A 153 -21.23 -7.32 11.10
N ALA A 154 -20.75 -6.18 10.59
CA ALA A 154 -21.41 -5.46 9.51
C ALA A 154 -21.08 -6.00 8.11
N ASP A 155 -20.17 -6.97 8.03
CA ASP A 155 -19.61 -7.56 6.82
C ASP A 155 -19.21 -6.53 5.75
N LYS A 156 -18.44 -5.52 6.16
CA LYS A 156 -18.00 -4.44 5.27
C LYS A 156 -16.73 -3.74 5.74
N PRO A 157 -15.95 -3.15 4.83
CA PRO A 157 -14.81 -2.31 5.20
C PRO A 157 -15.26 -0.95 5.78
N ILE A 158 -14.65 -0.57 6.91
CA ILE A 158 -14.70 0.77 7.48
C ILE A 158 -13.49 1.56 6.96
N VAL A 159 -13.74 2.49 6.06
CA VAL A 159 -12.68 3.29 5.41
C VAL A 159 -12.38 4.56 6.21
N THR A 160 -11.12 4.72 6.59
CA THR A 160 -10.56 5.96 7.12
C THR A 160 -9.90 6.75 5.99
N PRO A 161 -10.45 7.92 5.59
CA PRO A 161 -10.04 8.61 4.38
C PRO A 161 -8.73 9.38 4.56
N LYS A 162 -8.12 9.79 3.43
CA LYS A 162 -6.86 10.57 3.39
C LYS A 162 -6.91 11.89 4.17
N GLY A 163 -8.10 12.42 4.43
CA GLY A 163 -8.31 13.61 5.26
C GLY A 163 -7.86 13.41 6.70
N TYR A 164 -8.04 12.21 7.25
CA TYR A 164 -7.63 11.87 8.61
C TYR A 164 -6.12 11.99 8.80
N GLY A 165 -5.32 11.39 7.90
CA GLY A 165 -3.87 11.50 7.94
C GLY A 165 -3.32 12.92 7.78
N LYS A 166 -4.10 13.82 7.18
CA LYS A 166 -3.75 15.24 7.07
C LYS A 166 -4.11 16.04 8.32
N SER A 167 -5.08 15.58 9.12
CA SER A 167 -5.55 16.29 10.30
C SER A 167 -4.78 15.92 11.58
N ILE A 168 -4.39 14.65 11.73
CA ILE A 168 -3.71 14.17 12.94
C ILE A 168 -2.29 14.74 13.09
N LYS A 169 -1.83 14.82 14.34
CA LYS A 169 -0.49 15.25 14.75
C LYS A 169 0.37 14.06 15.17
N ALA A 170 1.67 14.28 15.31
CA ALA A 170 2.62 13.22 15.63
C ALA A 170 2.26 12.48 16.94
N ALA A 171 1.79 13.21 17.95
CA ALA A 171 1.35 12.64 19.23
C ALA A 171 0.09 11.75 19.12
N GLU A 172 -0.70 11.89 18.05
CA GLU A 172 -1.93 11.13 17.80
C GLU A 172 -1.67 9.88 16.93
N LEU A 173 -0.45 9.71 16.40
CA LEU A 173 -0.09 8.52 15.61
C LEU A 173 -0.32 7.19 16.35
N PRO A 174 -0.02 7.06 17.67
CA PRO A 174 -0.34 5.83 18.40
C PRO A 174 -1.82 5.46 18.37
N GLU A 175 -2.72 6.45 18.43
CA GLU A 175 -4.16 6.22 18.30
C GLU A 175 -4.53 5.81 16.88
N GLY A 176 -3.93 6.43 15.86
CA GLY A 176 -4.10 6.03 14.46
C GLY A 176 -3.69 4.57 14.21
N ILE A 177 -2.61 4.12 14.84
CA ILE A 177 -2.13 2.73 14.76
C ILE A 177 -3.05 1.78 15.54
N ALA A 178 -3.53 2.17 16.71
CA ALA A 178 -4.54 1.39 17.44
C ALA A 178 -5.87 1.27 16.68
N ARG A 179 -6.24 2.30 15.91
CA ARG A 179 -7.42 2.27 15.03
C ARG A 179 -7.23 1.34 13.82
N PHE A 180 -6.02 1.20 13.30
CA PHE A 180 -5.72 0.27 12.21
C PHE A 180 -5.51 -1.18 12.69
N PHE A 181 -4.97 -1.36 13.90
CA PHE A 181 -4.82 -2.65 14.58
C PHE A 181 -5.70 -2.73 15.84
N PRO A 182 -7.04 -2.74 15.67
CA PRO A 182 -7.94 -2.83 16.81
C PRO A 182 -7.77 -4.18 17.51
N LEU A 183 -7.84 -4.14 18.83
CA LEU A 183 -7.97 -5.33 19.66
C LEU A 183 -9.45 -5.67 19.75
N ALA A 184 -9.83 -6.90 19.42
CA ALA A 184 -11.22 -7.36 19.55
C ALA A 184 -11.68 -7.17 21.00
N SER A 185 -12.81 -6.47 21.18
CA SER A 185 -13.39 -6.29 22.50
C SER A 185 -14.16 -7.54 22.91
N SER A 186 -13.90 -8.07 24.11
CA SER A 186 -14.74 -9.11 24.73
C SER A 186 -16.08 -8.57 25.25
N ALA A 187 -16.37 -7.28 25.06
CA ALA A 187 -17.54 -6.63 25.63
C ALA A 187 -18.84 -7.09 24.95
N THR A 188 -19.83 -7.44 25.76
CA THR A 188 -21.19 -7.70 25.30
C THR A 188 -21.79 -6.45 24.65
N PRO A 189 -22.67 -6.58 23.62
CA PRO A 189 -23.18 -5.47 22.79
C PRO A 189 -23.89 -4.32 23.52
N ALA A 190 -24.13 -4.43 24.84
CA ALA A 190 -24.98 -3.53 25.61
C ALA A 190 -24.29 -2.23 26.10
N GLU A 191 -22.96 -2.11 26.04
CA GLU A 191 -22.23 -0.96 26.62
C GLU A 191 -21.37 -0.17 25.61
N SER A 192 -21.34 -0.57 24.34
CA SER A 192 -20.48 0.04 23.32
C SER A 192 -21.24 1.08 22.46
N THR A 193 -20.71 2.30 22.40
CA THR A 193 -21.13 3.32 21.43
C THR A 193 -20.77 2.89 20.00
N SER A 194 -21.73 2.24 19.35
CA SER A 194 -22.02 2.01 17.92
C SER A 194 -20.97 1.68 16.84
N ASP A 195 -19.65 1.81 17.02
CA ASP A 195 -18.74 1.78 15.84
C ASP A 195 -17.63 0.70 15.87
N SER A 196 -17.49 -0.12 16.92
CA SER A 196 -16.33 -1.03 17.09
C SER A 196 -16.66 -2.48 17.50
N ILE A 197 -17.91 -2.93 17.34
CA ILE A 197 -18.35 -4.24 17.86
C ILE A 197 -17.81 -5.41 17.01
N GLY A 198 -17.57 -5.20 15.71
CA GLY A 198 -17.09 -6.25 14.80
C GLY A 198 -15.68 -6.08 14.26
N THR A 199 -14.90 -5.15 14.81
CA THR A 199 -13.52 -4.89 14.34
C THR A 199 -12.48 -5.38 15.30
N GLY A 200 -11.33 -5.80 14.77
CA GLY A 200 -10.13 -6.13 15.54
C GLY A 200 -9.91 -7.62 15.69
N LEU A 201 -8.66 -7.98 15.98
CA LEU A 201 -8.26 -9.37 16.16
C LEU A 201 -8.21 -9.72 17.65
N PRO A 202 -8.49 -10.98 18.03
CA PRO A 202 -8.24 -11.48 19.37
C PRO A 202 -6.79 -11.25 19.80
N LYS A 203 -6.56 -11.12 21.11
CA LYS A 203 -5.23 -10.77 21.67
C LYS A 203 -4.13 -11.74 21.24
N ASP A 204 -4.44 -13.02 21.27
CA ASP A 204 -3.57 -14.16 20.91
C ASP A 204 -3.24 -14.25 19.43
N ILE A 205 -4.05 -13.63 18.56
CA ILE A 205 -3.76 -13.48 17.13
C ILE A 205 -3.05 -12.13 16.85
N LEU A 206 -3.51 -11.05 17.47
CA LEU A 206 -2.99 -9.70 17.24
C LEU A 206 -1.54 -9.55 17.70
N LEU A 207 -1.16 -10.15 18.82
CA LEU A 207 0.19 -10.01 19.37
C LEU A 207 1.27 -10.65 18.48
N PRO A 208 1.13 -11.92 18.03
CA PRO A 208 2.04 -12.49 17.04
C PRO A 208 2.10 -11.66 15.76
N LEU A 209 0.95 -11.28 15.19
CA LEU A 209 0.88 -10.47 13.98
C LEU A 209 1.69 -9.17 14.08
N LEU A 210 1.48 -8.40 15.16
CA LEU A 210 2.22 -7.15 15.39
C LEU A 210 3.72 -7.40 15.57
N SER A 211 4.09 -8.51 16.21
CA SER A 211 5.50 -8.86 16.44
C SER A 211 6.20 -9.24 15.14
N ASP A 212 5.53 -10.00 14.27
CA ASP A 212 6.04 -10.41 12.97
C ASP A 212 6.19 -9.21 12.03
N LEU A 213 5.15 -8.35 11.95
CA LEU A 213 5.20 -7.09 11.20
C LEU A 213 6.36 -6.18 11.65
N ARG A 214 6.59 -6.11 12.95
CA ARG A 214 7.69 -5.31 13.52
C ARG A 214 9.05 -5.86 13.11
N LEU A 215 9.22 -7.18 13.06
CA LEU A 215 10.45 -7.82 12.56
C LEU A 215 10.64 -7.59 11.06
N GLU A 216 9.62 -7.82 10.25
CA GLU A 216 9.66 -7.62 8.79
C GLU A 216 10.00 -6.17 8.42
N ILE A 217 9.41 -5.19 9.11
CA ILE A 217 9.69 -3.76 8.86
C ILE A 217 11.10 -3.38 9.35
N GLN A 218 11.62 -4.02 10.40
CA GLN A 218 13.01 -3.83 10.83
C GLN A 218 13.99 -4.38 9.78
N GLU A 219 13.72 -5.54 9.20
CA GLU A 219 14.54 -6.11 8.12
C GLU A 219 14.51 -5.21 6.88
N LEU A 220 13.33 -4.70 6.49
CA LEU A 220 13.19 -3.71 5.42
C LEU A 220 14.01 -2.45 5.70
N HIS A 221 13.94 -1.90 6.91
CA HIS A 221 14.77 -0.76 7.31
C HIS A 221 16.26 -1.05 7.10
N ASP A 222 16.73 -2.22 7.52
CA ASP A 222 18.14 -2.59 7.44
C ASP A 222 18.59 -2.86 5.99
N VAL A 223 17.70 -3.34 5.13
CA VAL A 223 17.91 -3.41 3.68
C VAL A 223 18.08 -2.00 3.11
N LEU A 224 17.13 -1.11 3.34
CA LEU A 224 17.17 0.25 2.79
C LEU A 224 18.34 1.09 3.32
N ALA A 225 18.79 0.84 4.54
CA ALA A 225 19.96 1.50 5.12
C ALA A 225 21.27 1.20 4.37
N ARG A 226 21.28 0.16 3.54
CA ARG A 226 22.43 -0.25 2.72
C ARG A 226 22.29 0.12 1.25
N LEU A 227 21.18 0.76 0.86
CA LEU A 227 20.88 1.06 -0.53
C LEU A 227 20.91 2.56 -0.80
N ASP A 228 21.59 2.91 -1.88
CA ASP A 228 21.66 4.27 -2.39
C ASP A 228 20.46 4.55 -3.31
N VAL A 229 19.27 4.60 -2.70
CA VAL A 229 18.01 4.92 -3.37
C VAL A 229 17.40 6.17 -2.79
N ARG A 230 16.59 6.88 -3.57
CA ARG A 230 15.74 7.99 -3.11
C ARG A 230 14.30 7.65 -3.45
N MET A 231 13.41 7.72 -2.46
CA MET A 231 12.01 7.36 -2.65
C MET A 231 11.11 8.52 -2.25
N VAL A 232 10.80 9.37 -3.23
CA VAL A 232 9.89 10.49 -3.02
C VAL A 232 8.46 10.03 -3.23
N GLY A 233 7.65 10.14 -2.17
CA GLY A 233 6.23 9.88 -2.25
C GLY A 233 5.84 8.41 -2.32
N ALA A 234 6.78 7.49 -2.15
CA ALA A 234 6.53 6.07 -1.94
C ALA A 234 5.76 5.82 -0.63
N SER A 235 5.16 4.65 -0.52
CA SER A 235 4.41 4.23 0.66
C SER A 235 4.83 2.83 1.12
N LEU A 236 4.77 2.61 2.43
CA LEU A 236 4.70 1.29 3.04
C LEU A 236 3.22 0.87 3.03
N LEU A 237 2.91 -0.19 2.29
CA LEU A 237 1.59 -0.83 2.27
C LEU A 237 1.61 -2.03 3.21
N ILE A 238 0.66 -2.06 4.13
CA ILE A 238 0.48 -3.16 5.10
C ILE A 238 -0.90 -3.73 4.91
N LEU A 239 -0.98 -5.06 4.79
CA LEU A 239 -2.23 -5.82 4.74
C LEU A 239 -2.23 -6.90 5.81
N TYR A 240 -3.38 -7.18 6.38
CA TYR A 240 -3.61 -8.37 7.18
C TYR A 240 -5.06 -8.84 7.08
N GLU A 241 -5.29 -10.13 7.29
CA GLU A 241 -6.62 -10.73 7.22
C GLU A 241 -7.45 -10.36 8.46
N ALA A 242 -8.71 -9.95 8.26
CA ALA A 242 -9.64 -9.70 9.37
C ALA A 242 -10.30 -10.98 9.86
N ASP A 243 -10.32 -12.03 9.05
CA ASP A 243 -10.98 -13.29 9.33
C ASP A 243 -9.96 -14.32 9.84
N TRP A 244 -9.78 -14.38 11.16
CA TRP A 244 -8.75 -15.19 11.81
C TRP A 244 -9.18 -16.63 12.12
N ASP A 245 -10.44 -16.97 11.89
CA ASP A 245 -11.07 -18.25 12.29
C ASP A 245 -11.07 -19.29 11.16
N GLN A 246 -10.40 -18.98 10.03
CA GLN A 246 -10.46 -19.80 8.82
C GLN A 246 -9.81 -21.18 8.97
N ASP A 247 -8.88 -21.33 9.92
CA ASP A 247 -8.21 -22.62 10.15
C ASP A 247 -9.17 -23.71 10.67
N GLU A 248 -10.33 -23.36 11.26
CA GLU A 248 -11.28 -24.34 11.84
C GLU A 248 -12.36 -24.84 10.85
N ASP A 249 -12.73 -24.06 9.83
CA ASP A 249 -13.80 -24.40 8.87
C ASP A 249 -13.28 -25.14 7.61
N GLU A 250 -11.97 -25.28 7.45
CA GLU A 250 -11.35 -25.87 6.25
C GLU A 250 -11.37 -27.41 6.19
N GLU A 251 -11.75 -28.11 7.27
CA GLU A 251 -11.81 -29.58 7.26
C GLU A 251 -13.05 -30.16 6.56
N GLU A 252 -14.08 -29.37 6.19
CA GLU A 252 -15.38 -29.91 5.74
C GLU A 252 -15.89 -29.55 4.33
N GLU A 253 -15.24 -28.71 3.51
CA GLU A 253 -15.77 -28.37 2.18
C GLU A 253 -14.93 -28.90 1.01
N ASP A 254 -15.49 -29.90 0.32
CA ASP A 254 -14.96 -30.64 -0.83
C ASP A 254 -14.31 -29.81 -1.95
N GLU A 255 -13.31 -30.43 -2.60
CA GLU A 255 -12.53 -29.96 -3.74
C GLU A 255 -13.35 -29.83 -5.04
N GLU A 256 -14.27 -28.86 -5.17
CA GLU A 256 -14.95 -28.65 -6.47
C GLU A 256 -15.46 -27.21 -6.74
N ASP A 257 -14.59 -26.20 -6.61
CA ASP A 257 -14.55 -25.00 -7.49
C ASP A 257 -13.54 -23.96 -6.97
N GLY A 258 -12.58 -23.54 -7.82
CA GLY A 258 -11.94 -22.21 -7.80
C GLY A 258 -11.55 -21.54 -6.47
N LYS A 259 -11.18 -22.27 -5.40
CA LYS A 259 -10.80 -21.66 -4.11
C LYS A 259 -9.59 -20.73 -4.29
N LYS A 260 -9.74 -19.48 -3.83
CA LYS A 260 -8.64 -18.51 -3.85
C LYS A 260 -7.49 -19.02 -3.00
N PRO A 261 -6.22 -18.85 -3.44
CA PRO A 261 -5.08 -19.25 -2.63
C PRO A 261 -5.03 -18.43 -1.34
N ILE A 262 -4.89 -19.13 -0.22
CA ILE A 262 -4.67 -18.54 1.10
C ILE A 262 -3.24 -18.02 1.15
N GLY A 263 -3.10 -16.72 1.42
CA GLY A 263 -1.81 -16.04 1.50
C GLY A 263 -1.22 -16.06 2.91
N PRO A 264 -0.07 -15.39 3.12
CA PRO A 264 0.42 -15.16 4.48
C PRO A 264 -0.57 -14.30 5.29
N PRO A 265 -0.57 -14.39 6.63
CA PRO A 265 -1.51 -13.68 7.50
C PRO A 265 -1.37 -12.15 7.40
N SER A 266 -0.20 -11.68 6.97
CA SER A 266 0.05 -10.28 6.62
C SER A 266 1.04 -10.13 5.48
N ILE A 267 1.02 -8.95 4.85
CA ILE A 267 1.97 -8.54 3.83
C ILE A 267 2.47 -7.13 4.13
N VAL A 268 3.79 -6.91 4.01
CA VAL A 268 4.41 -5.58 3.98
C VAL A 268 5.12 -5.37 2.65
N LYS A 269 4.77 -4.29 1.92
CA LYS A 269 5.43 -3.95 0.64
C LYS A 269 5.61 -2.44 0.48
N LEU A 270 6.71 -2.03 -0.13
CA LEU A 270 6.88 -0.68 -0.67
C LEU A 270 6.14 -0.55 -1.99
N ILE A 271 5.43 0.56 -2.18
CA ILE A 271 4.68 0.87 -3.41
C ILE A 271 4.89 2.33 -3.84
N ASP A 272 4.41 2.65 -5.05
CA ASP A 272 4.36 4.00 -5.65
C ASP A 272 5.72 4.65 -5.91
N PHE A 273 6.44 4.13 -6.91
CA PHE A 273 7.81 4.55 -7.24
C PHE A 273 7.91 5.63 -8.34
N ALA A 274 6.81 6.35 -8.60
CA ALA A 274 6.71 7.37 -9.65
C ALA A 274 7.77 8.48 -9.58
N HIS A 275 8.28 8.77 -8.37
CA HIS A 275 9.35 9.75 -8.15
C HIS A 275 10.55 9.14 -7.41
N SER A 276 10.73 7.81 -7.51
CA SER A 276 11.89 7.12 -6.93
C SER A 276 13.02 6.98 -7.95
N LYS A 277 14.27 6.98 -7.48
CA LYS A 277 15.47 6.83 -8.32
C LYS A 277 16.59 6.13 -7.57
N LEU A 278 17.52 5.56 -8.33
CA LEU A 278 18.84 5.23 -7.83
C LEU A 278 19.62 6.53 -7.61
N ALA A 279 20.42 6.58 -6.55
CA ALA A 279 21.17 7.74 -6.09
C ALA A 279 22.57 7.32 -5.61
N LEU A 280 23.25 6.52 -6.44
CA LEU A 280 24.54 5.89 -6.11
C LEU A 280 25.57 6.89 -5.60
N GLY A 281 26.16 6.60 -4.45
CA GLY A 281 27.15 7.45 -3.77
C GLY A 281 26.55 8.56 -2.91
N GLU A 282 25.22 8.74 -2.89
CA GLU A 282 24.56 9.72 -2.02
C GLU A 282 24.21 9.14 -0.62
N GLY A 283 24.44 7.85 -0.40
CA GLY A 283 24.04 7.16 0.83
C GLY A 283 22.54 6.86 0.90
N PRO A 284 22.04 6.32 2.02
CA PRO A 284 20.64 5.92 2.15
C PRO A 284 19.67 7.10 2.29
N ASP A 285 18.38 6.84 2.05
CA ASP A 285 17.32 7.85 2.20
C ASP A 285 16.95 8.04 3.68
N GLU A 286 17.62 8.99 4.35
CA GLU A 286 17.41 9.25 5.78
C GLU A 286 15.97 9.62 6.15
N GLY A 287 15.22 10.25 5.23
CA GLY A 287 13.83 10.61 5.46
C GLY A 287 12.94 9.37 5.51
N VAL A 288 13.18 8.42 4.61
CA VAL A 288 12.47 7.13 4.60
C VAL A 288 12.87 6.28 5.80
N LEU A 289 14.16 6.21 6.12
CA LEU A 289 14.63 5.46 7.29
C LEU A 289 14.06 6.03 8.60
N LEU A 290 13.95 7.35 8.74
CA LEU A 290 13.24 7.97 9.85
C LEU A 290 11.80 7.48 9.92
N GLY A 291 11.10 7.47 8.78
CA GLY A 291 9.72 7.01 8.73
C GLY A 291 9.54 5.56 9.19
N LEU A 292 10.42 4.66 8.74
CA LEU A 292 10.40 3.26 9.18
C LEU A 292 10.70 3.11 10.67
N ARG A 293 11.69 3.84 11.21
CA ARG A 293 11.97 3.85 12.66
C ARG A 293 10.79 4.35 13.48
N THR A 294 10.12 5.42 13.03
CA THR A 294 8.90 5.89 13.67
C THR A 294 7.84 4.80 13.66
N PHE A 295 7.60 4.16 12.51
CA PHE A 295 6.58 3.12 12.41
C PHE A 295 6.88 1.91 13.31
N ILE A 296 8.14 1.48 13.37
CA ILE A 296 8.60 0.43 14.31
C ILE A 296 8.30 0.82 15.75
N GLY A 297 8.62 2.06 16.17
CA GLY A 297 8.32 2.54 17.51
C GLY A 297 6.81 2.60 17.82
N LEU A 298 5.98 2.87 16.81
CA LEU A 298 4.52 2.81 16.96
C LEU A 298 4.02 1.37 17.13
N LEU A 299 4.59 0.40 16.40
CA LEU A 299 4.30 -1.02 16.61
C LEU A 299 4.72 -1.48 18.00
N ASP A 300 5.91 -1.10 18.45
CA ASP A 300 6.39 -1.38 19.82
C ASP A 300 5.38 -0.87 20.87
N GLY A 301 4.93 0.39 20.72
CA GLY A 301 3.90 0.98 21.58
C GLY A 301 2.57 0.22 21.53
N ARG A 302 2.15 -0.23 20.35
CA ARG A 302 0.91 -0.98 20.18
C ARG A 302 0.99 -2.38 20.80
N ILE A 303 2.12 -3.07 20.64
CA ILE A 303 2.38 -4.37 21.26
C ILE A 303 2.25 -4.27 22.78
N GLU A 304 2.85 -3.27 23.41
CA GLU A 304 2.76 -3.09 24.86
C GLU A 304 1.33 -2.77 25.33
N GLN A 305 0.57 -1.97 24.57
CA GLN A 305 -0.84 -1.74 24.86
C GLN A 305 -1.67 -3.03 24.82
N VAL A 306 -1.46 -3.88 23.82
CA VAL A 306 -2.20 -5.14 23.68
C VAL A 306 -1.79 -6.16 24.74
N LYS A 307 -0.51 -6.20 25.14
CA LYS A 307 -0.05 -7.05 26.26
C LYS A 307 -0.72 -6.66 27.58
N ALA A 308 -0.92 -5.37 27.81
CA ALA A 308 -1.48 -4.83 29.04
C ALA A 308 -3.01 -4.94 29.16
N ALA A 309 -3.72 -5.11 28.05
CA ALA A 309 -5.17 -5.34 28.01
C ALA A 309 -5.55 -6.76 28.44
#